data_AF-A0A644Z566-F1
#
_entry.id   AF-A0A644Z566-F1
#
_cell.length_a   1.000
_cell.length_b   1.000
_cell.length_c   1.000
_cell.angle_alpha   90.00
_cell.angle_beta   90.00
_cell.angle_gamma   90.00
#
_symmetry.space_group_name_H-M   'P 1'
#
loop_
_entity.id
_entity.type
_entity.pdbx_description
1 polymer ?
#
loop_
_entity_poly.entity_id
_entity_poly.type
_entity_poly.pdbx_seq_one_letter_code
_entity_poly.pdbx_strand_id
1 'polypeptide(L)'
;MEHINFKQVMGSSQNGENVLGKFLYFSLSNILIEKEQLSELCGGMGIPYSGGNRVSVSDAFRSATGDIKDRIVTKEYGETRIYQVYCRDNERADGMLSRELVKETVGRQTNTYEKLANIQYDKQDMLFGYDNIIHDMDVDAAAFCRRAEELFELYQRCANRKQLETICVNFLRGIEATKISGTGHLYFVPRQFMAKVDIFEDFIEMVSRENRNDTSLMCNSFYIIDDEKQRQKMTEEFYSAVKKEIAEYQERATYFIDTGSQSPSVMERWVTKIQALETKKRHYEEVLRKELSGLDDEYETLRFLSQELSLRAQSIRFQKAA
;
A
#
# COMPACT_ATOMS: atom_id res chain seq x y z
N MET A 1 7.21 24.02 -6.93
CA MET A 1 7.03 22.68 -7.51
C MET A 1 7.76 22.67 -8.84
N GLU A 2 9.02 22.24 -8.86
CA GLU A 2 9.73 22.06 -10.11
C GLU A 2 9.23 20.78 -10.79
N HIS A 3 8.71 20.91 -12.01
CA HIS A 3 8.39 19.77 -12.84
C HIS A 3 9.69 19.13 -13.32
N ILE A 4 9.93 17.87 -12.93
CA ILE A 4 11.00 17.06 -13.50
C ILE A 4 10.72 16.87 -15.00
N ASN A 5 11.48 17.54 -15.85
CA ASN A 5 11.40 17.37 -17.30
C ASN A 5 12.18 16.11 -17.71
N PHE A 6 11.47 15.00 -17.88
CA PHE A 6 12.03 13.69 -18.20
C PHE A 6 12.91 13.67 -19.46
N LYS A 7 12.70 14.58 -20.43
CA LYS A 7 13.57 14.68 -21.62
C LYS A 7 15.00 15.10 -21.31
N GLN A 8 15.26 15.74 -20.16
CA GLN A 8 16.61 16.14 -19.73
C GLN A 8 17.31 15.08 -18.85
N VAL A 9 16.67 13.93 -18.63
CA VAL A 9 17.09 12.92 -17.63
C VAL A 9 17.39 11.57 -18.28
N MET A 10 16.87 11.33 -19.50
CA MET A 10 17.02 10.07 -20.21
C MET A 10 18.36 9.99 -20.97
N GLY A 11 19.15 8.95 -20.68
CA GLY A 11 20.31 8.56 -21.48
C GLY A 11 20.18 7.16 -22.05
N SER A 12 20.49 6.99 -23.33
CA SER A 12 20.70 5.66 -23.93
C SER A 12 22.11 5.19 -23.62
N SER A 13 22.29 4.52 -22.48
CA SER A 13 23.54 3.81 -22.16
C SER A 13 23.39 2.34 -22.54
N GLN A 14 24.18 1.88 -23.51
CA GLN A 14 24.23 0.46 -23.89
C GLN A 14 25.06 -0.40 -22.91
N ASN A 15 25.91 0.23 -22.06
CA ASN A 15 26.92 -0.50 -21.27
C ASN A 15 26.94 -0.20 -19.76
N GLY A 16 26.00 0.57 -19.21
CA GLY A 16 25.85 0.76 -17.75
C GLY A 16 27.04 1.41 -17.01
N GLU A 17 28.15 1.75 -17.69
CA GLU A 17 29.35 2.28 -17.04
C GLU A 17 29.21 3.72 -16.54
N ASN A 18 28.19 4.46 -17.03
CA ASN A 18 28.01 5.89 -16.73
C ASN A 18 26.58 6.24 -16.29
N VAL A 19 25.97 5.39 -15.46
CA VAL A 19 24.60 5.59 -14.94
C VAL A 19 24.56 5.57 -13.41
N LEU A 20 23.70 6.39 -12.83
CA LEU A 20 23.42 6.40 -11.37
C LEU A 20 22.47 5.26 -10.98
N GLY A 21 21.64 4.82 -11.92
CA GLY A 21 20.59 3.85 -11.70
C GLY A 21 19.47 3.97 -12.73
N LYS A 22 18.27 3.52 -12.34
CA LYS A 22 17.05 3.61 -13.16
C LYS A 22 15.98 4.41 -12.42
N PHE A 23 15.23 5.22 -13.15
CA PHE A 23 13.88 5.55 -12.71
C PHE A 23 12.94 4.41 -13.09
N LEU A 24 12.04 4.08 -12.19
CA LEU A 24 11.00 3.09 -12.36
C LEU A 24 9.65 3.77 -12.10
N TYR A 25 8.76 3.66 -13.07
CA TYR A 25 7.39 4.12 -12.98
C TYR A 25 6.45 2.93 -13.19
N PHE A 26 5.46 2.78 -12.32
CA PHE A 26 4.39 1.82 -12.54
C PHE A 26 3.00 2.37 -12.21
N SER A 27 1.98 1.75 -12.78
CA SER A 27 0.58 2.05 -12.51
C SER A 27 -0.17 0.74 -12.33
N LEU A 28 -0.83 0.61 -11.17
CA LEU A 28 -1.69 -0.51 -10.87
C LEU A 28 -3.15 -0.08 -11.12
N SER A 29 -3.73 -0.55 -12.23
CA SER A 29 -5.16 -0.36 -12.53
C SER A 29 -6.03 -1.22 -11.60
N ASN A 30 -7.34 -1.29 -11.84
CA ASN A 30 -8.21 -2.18 -11.08
C ASN A 30 -7.84 -3.64 -11.37
N ILE A 31 -7.12 -4.29 -10.46
CA ILE A 31 -6.63 -5.66 -10.64
C ILE A 31 -7.33 -6.63 -9.70
N LEU A 32 -7.57 -7.83 -10.23
CA LEU A 32 -8.04 -8.98 -9.50
C LEU A 32 -7.32 -10.24 -10.00
N ILE A 33 -6.50 -10.85 -9.15
CA ILE A 33 -5.70 -12.06 -9.46
C ILE A 33 -5.91 -13.10 -8.37
N GLU A 34 -5.93 -14.40 -8.70
CA GLU A 34 -6.02 -15.44 -7.66
C GLU A 34 -4.79 -15.42 -6.74
N LYS A 35 -5.00 -15.66 -5.45
CA LYS A 35 -3.92 -15.60 -4.46
C LYS A 35 -2.90 -16.70 -4.68
N GLU A 36 -3.36 -17.89 -5.07
CA GLU A 36 -2.52 -19.03 -5.39
C GLU A 36 -1.59 -18.68 -6.57
N GLN A 37 -2.15 -18.17 -7.67
CA GLN A 37 -1.38 -17.71 -8.83
C GLN A 37 -0.41 -16.60 -8.47
N LEU A 38 -0.85 -15.59 -7.71
CA LEU A 38 0.01 -14.49 -7.27
C LEU A 38 1.17 -14.99 -6.38
N SER A 39 0.90 -15.95 -5.50
CA SER A 39 1.90 -16.57 -4.63
C SER A 39 2.93 -17.35 -5.45
N GLU A 40 2.49 -18.13 -6.44
CA GLU A 40 3.37 -18.84 -7.38
C GLU A 40 4.25 -17.88 -8.19
N LEU A 41 3.68 -16.79 -8.72
CA LEU A 41 4.43 -15.76 -9.44
C LEU A 41 5.49 -15.12 -8.54
N CYS A 42 5.13 -14.74 -7.31
CA CYS A 42 6.09 -14.18 -6.37
C CYS A 42 7.20 -15.18 -6.02
N GLY A 43 6.85 -16.45 -5.76
CA GLY A 43 7.81 -17.51 -5.45
C GLY A 43 8.77 -17.79 -6.61
N GLY A 44 8.26 -17.89 -7.83
CA GLY A 44 9.05 -18.15 -9.04
C GLY A 44 10.05 -17.04 -9.37
N MET A 45 9.75 -15.79 -9.00
CA MET A 45 10.61 -14.63 -9.25
C MET A 45 11.46 -14.20 -8.05
N GLY A 46 11.33 -14.89 -6.90
CA GLY A 46 12.01 -14.51 -5.67
C GLY A 46 11.56 -13.15 -5.11
N ILE A 47 10.30 -12.77 -5.35
CA ILE A 47 9.69 -11.55 -4.81
C ILE A 47 9.14 -11.88 -3.42
N PRO A 48 9.53 -11.12 -2.37
CA PRO A 48 9.05 -11.37 -1.02
C PRO A 48 7.53 -11.22 -0.92
N TYR A 49 6.83 -12.34 -0.83
CA TYR A 49 5.40 -12.38 -0.59
C TYR A 49 5.15 -12.44 0.91
N SER A 50 4.90 -11.28 1.52
CA SER A 50 4.46 -11.18 2.92
C SER A 50 2.97 -11.49 3.08
N GLY A 51 2.30 -11.91 2.00
CA GLY A 51 0.93 -12.41 2.02
C GLY A 51 0.88 -13.70 2.79
N GLY A 52 1.01 -13.59 4.12
CA GLY A 52 0.58 -14.65 5.00
C GLY A 52 -0.83 -15.06 4.59
N ASN A 53 -1.13 -16.33 4.79
CA ASN A 53 -2.40 -17.03 4.53
C ASN A 53 -3.68 -16.37 5.09
N ARG A 54 -3.65 -15.10 5.51
CA ARG A 54 -4.77 -14.32 6.02
C ARG A 54 -4.68 -12.88 5.52
N VAL A 55 -5.26 -12.64 4.34
CA VAL A 55 -6.20 -11.51 4.29
C VAL A 55 -7.25 -11.88 5.31
N SER A 56 -7.38 -11.11 6.39
CA SER A 56 -8.39 -11.45 7.37
C SER A 56 -9.72 -11.50 6.61
N VAL A 57 -10.56 -12.50 6.87
CA VAL A 57 -11.89 -12.53 6.25
C VAL A 57 -12.63 -11.21 6.51
N SER A 58 -12.24 -10.51 7.59
CA SER A 58 -12.66 -9.14 7.86
C SER A 58 -12.26 -8.10 6.82
N ASP A 59 -11.08 -8.18 6.23
CA ASP A 59 -10.65 -7.25 5.17
C ASP A 59 -11.35 -7.57 3.86
N ALA A 60 -11.57 -8.86 3.54
CA ALA A 60 -12.38 -9.25 2.39
C ALA A 60 -13.81 -8.70 2.51
N PHE A 61 -14.43 -8.84 3.70
CA PHE A 61 -15.74 -8.28 4.00
C PHE A 61 -15.79 -6.75 3.86
N ARG A 62 -14.81 -6.05 4.45
CA ARG A 62 -14.71 -4.57 4.37
C ARG A 62 -14.49 -4.08 2.95
N SER A 63 -13.70 -4.80 2.15
CA SER A 63 -13.47 -4.50 0.74
C SER A 63 -14.73 -4.73 -0.08
N ALA A 64 -15.37 -5.89 0.06
CA ALA A 64 -16.57 -6.25 -0.72
C ALA A 64 -17.70 -5.25 -0.47
N THR A 65 -18.03 -5.01 0.80
CA THR A 65 -19.05 -4.02 1.19
C THR A 65 -18.62 -2.59 0.87
N GLY A 66 -17.31 -2.27 0.90
CA GLY A 66 -16.79 -0.94 0.58
C GLY A 66 -16.89 -0.60 -0.92
N ASP A 67 -16.87 -1.62 -1.78
CA ASP A 67 -17.02 -1.49 -3.24
C ASP A 67 -18.49 -1.51 -3.68
N ILE A 68 -19.43 -1.78 -2.77
CA ILE A 68 -20.85 -1.53 -3.00
C ILE A 68 -21.09 -0.03 -2.99
N LYS A 69 -21.08 0.54 -4.19
CA LYS A 69 -21.42 1.94 -4.47
C LYS A 69 -22.14 2.04 -5.80
N ASP A 70 -23.22 2.81 -5.83
CA ASP A 70 -23.89 3.18 -7.07
C ASP A 70 -24.50 4.58 -6.98
N ARG A 71 -24.71 5.20 -8.15
CA ARG A 71 -25.36 6.50 -8.27
C ARG A 71 -26.58 6.37 -9.18
N ILE A 72 -27.75 6.43 -8.56
CA ILE A 72 -29.03 6.29 -9.25
C ILE A 72 -29.60 7.68 -9.49
N VAL A 73 -30.05 7.93 -10.72
CA VAL A 73 -30.66 9.21 -11.13
C VAL A 73 -32.08 8.94 -11.58
N THR A 74 -33.05 9.46 -10.84
CA THR A 74 -34.47 9.32 -11.16
C THR A 74 -35.05 10.66 -11.58
N LYS A 75 -36.02 10.61 -12.50
CA LYS A 75 -36.76 11.78 -12.97
C LYS A 75 -38.24 11.55 -12.71
N GLU A 76 -38.77 12.21 -11.69
CA GLU A 76 -40.19 12.18 -11.34
C GLU A 76 -40.77 13.57 -11.49
N TYR A 77 -41.88 13.69 -12.22
CA TYR A 77 -42.64 14.95 -12.35
C TYR A 77 -41.82 16.20 -12.75
N GLY A 78 -40.75 16.02 -13.52
CA GLY A 78 -39.86 17.09 -13.95
C GLY A 78 -38.74 17.46 -12.98
N GLU A 79 -38.70 16.86 -11.78
CA GLU A 79 -37.59 16.98 -10.84
C GLU A 79 -36.60 15.82 -11.03
N THR A 80 -35.30 16.14 -11.06
CA THR A 80 -34.24 15.12 -11.06
C THR A 80 -33.78 14.88 -9.63
N ARG A 81 -33.94 13.65 -9.14
CA ARG A 81 -33.38 13.20 -7.86
C ARG A 81 -32.16 12.33 -8.11
N ILE A 82 -31.17 12.47 -7.23
CA ILE A 82 -29.92 11.73 -7.31
C ILE A 82 -29.74 11.02 -5.98
N TYR A 83 -29.60 9.71 -6.04
CA TYR A 83 -29.33 8.88 -4.88
C TYR A 83 -27.93 8.29 -4.97
N GLN A 84 -27.23 8.25 -3.84
CA GLN A 84 -26.04 7.44 -3.65
C GLN A 84 -26.39 6.23 -2.81
N VAL A 85 -26.11 5.04 -3.32
CA VAL A 85 -26.29 3.78 -2.59
C VAL A 85 -24.92 3.28 -2.18
N TYR A 86 -24.71 3.02 -0.88
CA TYR A 86 -23.44 2.50 -0.38
C TYR A 86 -23.57 1.83 0.99
N CYS A 87 -22.52 1.13 1.43
CA CYS A 87 -22.46 0.54 2.77
C CYS A 87 -21.77 1.47 3.78
N ARG A 88 -22.33 1.59 4.99
CA ARG A 88 -21.72 2.29 6.15
C ARG A 88 -21.47 1.35 7.32
N ASP A 89 -20.50 1.68 8.17
CA ASP A 89 -20.17 0.87 9.36
C ASP A 89 -21.32 0.90 10.40
N ASN A 90 -21.60 -0.25 11.01
CA ASN A 90 -22.52 -0.40 12.13
C ASN A 90 -21.80 -0.33 13.49
N GLU A 91 -22.59 -0.24 14.58
CA GLU A 91 -22.07 -0.44 15.93
C GLU A 91 -21.37 -1.80 16.06
N ARG A 92 -20.24 -1.80 16.77
CA ARG A 92 -19.38 -2.98 16.88
C ARG A 92 -19.97 -3.98 17.88
N ALA A 93 -20.33 -5.16 17.41
CA ALA A 93 -20.53 -6.33 18.24
C ALA A 93 -19.28 -7.23 18.17
N ASP A 94 -18.85 -7.77 19.31
CA ASP A 94 -17.69 -8.67 19.34
C ASP A 94 -17.95 -9.92 18.48
N GLY A 95 -16.97 -10.29 17.66
CA GLY A 95 -17.06 -11.48 16.80
C GLY A 95 -17.84 -11.30 15.48
N MET A 96 -18.64 -10.24 15.33
CA MET A 96 -19.44 -10.01 14.12
C MET A 96 -18.99 -8.74 13.38
N LEU A 97 -18.92 -8.81 12.06
CA LEU A 97 -18.77 -7.62 11.21
C LEU A 97 -20.15 -7.26 10.68
N SER A 98 -20.50 -5.98 10.72
CA SER A 98 -21.79 -5.52 10.23
C SER A 98 -21.67 -4.17 9.53
N ARG A 99 -22.44 -3.99 8.47
CA ARG A 99 -22.60 -2.75 7.73
C ARG A 99 -24.05 -2.58 7.29
N GLU A 100 -24.49 -1.34 7.19
CA GLU A 100 -25.81 -1.01 6.65
C GLU A 100 -25.69 -0.58 5.21
N LEU A 101 -26.50 -1.17 4.35
CA LEU A 101 -26.75 -0.62 3.01
C LEU A 101 -27.67 0.59 3.19
N VAL A 102 -27.26 1.74 2.68
CA VAL A 102 -28.03 2.98 2.77
C VAL A 102 -28.24 3.62 1.40
N LYS A 103 -29.37 4.31 1.26
CA LYS A 103 -29.67 5.24 0.18
C LYS A 103 -29.58 6.66 0.72
N GLU A 104 -28.71 7.47 0.14
CA GLU A 104 -28.52 8.87 0.48
C GLU A 104 -29.07 9.76 -0.64
N THR A 105 -30.00 10.66 -0.32
CA THR A 105 -30.50 11.65 -1.29
C THR A 105 -29.52 12.83 -1.38
N VAL A 106 -28.95 13.03 -2.57
CA VAL A 106 -27.97 14.09 -2.84
C VAL A 106 -28.68 15.35 -3.29
N GLY A 107 -28.56 16.45 -2.52
CA GLY A 107 -28.88 17.79 -3.01
C GLY A 107 -30.00 18.57 -2.32
N ARG A 108 -30.10 18.52 -0.99
CA ARG A 108 -30.73 19.61 -0.20
C ARG A 108 -29.83 19.90 1.01
N GLN A 109 -30.02 21.05 1.66
CA GLN A 109 -29.13 21.60 2.71
C GLN A 109 -28.75 20.59 3.83
N THR A 110 -29.51 19.50 3.97
CA THR A 110 -29.17 18.29 4.73
C THR A 110 -29.43 17.04 3.87
N ASN A 111 -28.44 16.15 3.71
CA ASN A 111 -28.64 14.87 3.03
C ASN A 111 -29.45 13.93 3.94
N THR A 112 -30.47 13.27 3.38
CA THR A 112 -31.29 12.29 4.10
C THR A 112 -30.79 10.87 3.80
N TYR A 113 -30.73 10.05 4.86
CA TYR A 113 -30.27 8.68 4.80
C TYR A 113 -31.41 7.71 5.10
N GLU A 114 -31.63 6.76 4.20
CA GLU A 114 -32.57 5.68 4.37
C GLU A 114 -31.79 4.36 4.45
N LYS A 115 -32.01 3.60 5.52
CA LYS A 115 -31.47 2.26 5.66
C LYS A 115 -32.24 1.31 4.75
N LEU A 116 -31.53 0.48 4.01
CA LEU A 116 -32.10 -0.48 3.06
C LEU A 116 -31.91 -1.93 3.45
N ALA A 117 -30.80 -2.28 4.12
CA ALA A 117 -30.53 -3.63 4.61
C ALA A 117 -29.39 -3.62 5.64
N ASN A 118 -29.24 -4.70 6.40
CA ASN A 118 -27.98 -5.03 7.07
C ASN A 118 -27.25 -6.10 6.29
N ILE A 119 -25.93 -5.99 6.23
CA ILE A 119 -25.02 -6.99 5.71
C ILE A 119 -24.06 -7.34 6.84
N GLN A 120 -23.87 -8.62 7.11
CA GLN A 120 -23.08 -9.10 8.23
C GLN A 120 -22.23 -10.32 7.90
N TYR A 121 -21.17 -10.48 8.66
CA TYR A 121 -20.32 -11.66 8.62
C TYR A 121 -20.01 -12.13 10.04
N ASP A 122 -20.40 -13.36 10.34
CA ASP A 122 -20.10 -14.04 11.59
C ASP A 122 -18.72 -14.70 11.50
N LYS A 123 -17.79 -14.33 12.39
CA LYS A 123 -16.44 -14.91 12.38
C LYS A 123 -16.37 -16.29 13.01
N GLN A 124 -17.32 -16.66 13.87
CA GLN A 124 -17.38 -17.97 14.51
C GLN A 124 -17.93 -19.01 13.53
N ASP A 125 -19.07 -18.68 12.92
CA ASP A 125 -19.76 -19.59 11.99
C ASP A 125 -19.23 -19.47 10.54
N MET A 126 -18.36 -18.48 10.29
CA MET A 126 -17.83 -18.16 8.97
C MET A 126 -18.90 -17.92 7.91
N LEU A 127 -20.02 -17.32 8.34
CA LEU A 127 -21.21 -17.15 7.52
C LEU A 127 -21.39 -15.69 7.12
N PHE A 128 -21.51 -15.44 5.82
CA PHE A 128 -22.00 -14.17 5.29
C PHE A 128 -23.53 -14.18 5.30
N GLY A 129 -24.15 -13.07 5.69
CA GLY A 129 -25.60 -12.95 5.70
C GLY A 129 -26.05 -11.51 5.52
N TYR A 130 -27.32 -11.36 5.16
CA TYR A 130 -27.98 -10.06 5.12
C TYR A 130 -29.43 -10.20 5.55
N ASP A 131 -29.93 -9.19 6.25
CA ASP A 131 -31.28 -9.16 6.81
C ASP A 131 -31.89 -7.76 6.73
N ASN A 132 -33.13 -7.65 7.21
CA ASN A 132 -33.87 -6.38 7.27
C ASN A 132 -33.90 -5.64 5.93
N ILE A 133 -34.06 -6.39 4.84
CA ILE A 133 -34.21 -5.81 3.50
C ILE A 133 -35.52 -5.02 3.45
N ILE A 134 -35.39 -3.72 3.20
CA ILE A 134 -36.51 -2.79 3.04
C ILE A 134 -36.79 -2.66 1.55
N HIS A 135 -38.07 -2.75 1.19
CA HIS A 135 -38.51 -2.48 -0.17
C HIS A 135 -38.39 -0.98 -0.46
N ASP A 136 -37.73 -0.66 -1.56
CA ASP A 136 -37.55 0.70 -2.06
C ASP A 136 -37.95 0.75 -3.53
N MET A 137 -38.62 1.84 -3.95
CA MET A 137 -39.10 1.97 -5.33
C MET A 137 -37.97 2.26 -6.33
N ASP A 138 -36.89 2.89 -5.87
CA ASP A 138 -35.78 3.35 -6.70
C ASP A 138 -34.56 2.42 -6.61
N VAL A 139 -34.48 1.57 -5.58
CA VAL A 139 -33.29 0.75 -5.27
C VAL A 139 -33.64 -0.72 -4.99
N ASP A 140 -33.06 -1.64 -5.76
CA ASP A 140 -33.10 -3.07 -5.44
C ASP A 140 -32.03 -3.42 -4.37
N ALA A 141 -32.42 -3.26 -3.10
CA ALA A 141 -31.57 -3.57 -1.96
C ALA A 141 -31.07 -5.03 -1.94
N ALA A 142 -31.89 -5.98 -2.42
CA ALA A 142 -31.53 -7.39 -2.44
C ALA A 142 -30.45 -7.68 -3.49
N ALA A 143 -30.50 -7.02 -4.65
CA ALA A 143 -29.43 -7.11 -5.66
C ALA A 143 -28.09 -6.61 -5.14
N PHE A 144 -28.08 -5.50 -4.39
CA PHE A 144 -26.85 -4.99 -3.76
C PHE A 144 -26.30 -5.95 -2.70
N CYS A 145 -27.17 -6.60 -1.92
CA CYS A 145 -26.74 -7.59 -0.93
C CYS A 145 -26.12 -8.84 -1.58
N ARG A 146 -26.76 -9.38 -2.63
CA ARG A 146 -26.19 -10.51 -3.41
C ARG A 146 -24.85 -10.15 -4.04
N ARG A 147 -24.73 -8.97 -4.63
CA ARG A 147 -23.46 -8.48 -5.18
C ARG A 147 -22.37 -8.37 -4.10
N ALA A 148 -22.73 -7.97 -2.88
CA ALA A 148 -21.78 -7.91 -1.77
C ALA A 148 -21.26 -9.30 -1.38
N GLU A 149 -22.14 -10.31 -1.38
CA GLU A 149 -21.80 -11.72 -1.15
C GLU A 149 -20.86 -12.26 -2.24
N GLU A 150 -21.19 -12.03 -3.51
CA GLU A 150 -20.35 -12.43 -4.65
C GLU A 150 -18.95 -11.79 -4.59
N LEU A 151 -18.86 -10.48 -4.31
CA LEU A 151 -17.59 -9.78 -4.14
C LEU A 151 -16.82 -10.30 -2.92
N PHE A 152 -17.52 -10.68 -1.85
CA PHE A 152 -16.91 -11.22 -0.65
C PHE A 152 -16.27 -12.59 -0.91
N GLU A 153 -16.97 -13.51 -1.58
CA GLU A 153 -16.39 -14.78 -2.03
C GLU A 153 -15.17 -14.55 -2.95
N LEU A 154 -15.28 -13.59 -3.86
CA LEU A 154 -14.22 -13.25 -4.79
C LEU A 154 -12.96 -12.72 -4.10
N TYR A 155 -13.10 -11.79 -3.15
CA TYR A 155 -11.98 -11.20 -2.39
C TYR A 155 -11.37 -12.14 -1.34
N GLN A 156 -12.07 -13.22 -0.99
CA GLN A 156 -11.48 -14.31 -0.22
C GLN A 156 -10.45 -15.10 -1.03
N ARG A 157 -10.69 -15.30 -2.34
CA ARG A 157 -9.79 -16.06 -3.22
C ARG A 157 -8.79 -15.18 -3.98
N CYS A 158 -9.17 -13.95 -4.29
CA CYS A 158 -8.38 -13.07 -5.13
C CYS A 158 -7.69 -11.97 -4.32
N ALA A 159 -6.52 -11.57 -4.79
CA ALA A 159 -5.83 -10.37 -4.34
C ALA A 159 -6.26 -9.16 -5.18
N ASN A 160 -6.44 -8.04 -4.50
CA ASN A 160 -6.82 -6.77 -5.11
C ASN A 160 -5.61 -5.82 -5.27
N ARG A 161 -5.84 -4.67 -5.90
CA ARG A 161 -4.83 -3.63 -6.11
C ARG A 161 -4.01 -3.29 -4.87
N LYS A 162 -4.63 -3.13 -3.69
CA LYS A 162 -3.93 -2.71 -2.47
C LYS A 162 -2.92 -3.77 -2.00
N GLN A 163 -3.27 -5.04 -2.16
CA GLN A 163 -2.38 -6.14 -1.80
C GLN A 163 -1.19 -6.21 -2.75
N LEU A 164 -1.45 -6.08 -4.06
CA LEU A 164 -0.37 -6.00 -5.05
C LEU A 164 0.53 -4.79 -4.81
N GLU A 165 -0.05 -3.62 -4.52
CA GLU A 165 0.70 -2.41 -4.20
C GLU A 165 1.61 -2.61 -2.99
N THR A 166 1.13 -3.32 -1.96
CA THR A 166 1.95 -3.67 -0.79
C THR A 166 3.13 -4.56 -1.15
N ILE A 167 2.93 -5.57 -2.01
CA ILE A 167 3.99 -6.44 -2.51
C ILE A 167 5.01 -5.62 -3.29
N CYS A 168 4.56 -4.77 -4.21
CA CYS A 168 5.43 -3.93 -5.02
C CYS A 168 6.25 -2.98 -4.14
N VAL A 169 5.63 -2.28 -3.20
CA VAL A 169 6.33 -1.36 -2.29
C VAL A 169 7.33 -2.10 -1.40
N ASN A 170 7.01 -3.30 -0.94
CA ASN A 170 7.93 -4.11 -0.14
C ASN A 170 9.14 -4.58 -0.95
N PHE A 171 8.93 -5.01 -2.20
CA PHE A 171 10.01 -5.35 -3.12
C PHE A 171 10.93 -4.14 -3.35
N LEU A 172 10.34 -2.99 -3.65
CA LEU A 172 11.07 -1.74 -3.92
C LEU A 172 11.87 -1.28 -2.70
N ARG A 173 11.34 -1.43 -1.48
CA ARG A 173 12.09 -1.18 -0.25
C ARG A 173 13.30 -2.10 -0.13
N GLY A 174 13.16 -3.37 -0.50
CA GLY A 174 14.25 -4.36 -0.45
C GLY A 174 15.40 -4.09 -1.42
N ILE A 175 15.16 -3.29 -2.46
CA ILE A 175 16.19 -2.84 -3.43
C ILE A 175 16.56 -1.37 -3.24
N GLU A 176 16.32 -0.85 -2.03
CA GLU A 176 16.66 0.51 -1.61
C GLU A 176 16.08 1.62 -2.49
N ALA A 177 14.98 1.34 -3.20
CA ALA A 177 14.35 2.32 -4.06
C ALA A 177 13.90 3.55 -3.24
N THR A 178 14.04 4.73 -3.84
CA THR A 178 13.64 6.01 -3.23
C THR A 178 12.52 6.62 -4.04
N LYS A 179 11.44 7.02 -3.36
CA LYS A 179 10.26 7.61 -4.02
C LYS A 179 10.55 9.07 -4.40
N ILE A 180 10.29 9.44 -5.65
CA ILE A 180 10.70 10.72 -6.25
C ILE A 180 9.53 11.69 -6.42
N SER A 181 8.29 11.21 -6.34
CA SER A 181 7.10 12.07 -6.42
C SER A 181 6.12 11.80 -5.28
N GLY A 182 5.47 12.87 -4.80
CA GLY A 182 4.36 12.75 -3.84
C GLY A 182 3.13 12.06 -4.45
N THR A 183 2.96 12.16 -5.77
CA THR A 183 1.84 11.60 -6.53
C THR A 183 2.33 10.52 -7.50
N GLY A 184 1.70 9.34 -7.46
CA GLY A 184 2.05 8.18 -8.29
C GLY A 184 3.14 7.29 -7.71
N HIS A 185 3.54 6.30 -8.52
CA HIS A 185 4.56 5.30 -8.18
C HIS A 185 5.82 5.51 -9.02
N LEU A 186 6.51 6.63 -8.80
CA LEU A 186 7.81 6.92 -9.41
C LEU A 186 8.92 6.74 -8.37
N TYR A 187 9.89 5.90 -8.71
CA TYR A 187 11.00 5.54 -7.84
C TYR A 187 12.33 5.68 -8.57
N PHE A 188 13.36 6.10 -7.86
CA PHE A 188 14.74 5.95 -8.26
C PHE A 188 15.30 4.66 -7.63
N VAL A 189 15.92 3.82 -8.45
CA VAL A 189 16.58 2.57 -8.04
C VAL A 189 18.08 2.71 -8.29
N PRO A 190 18.93 2.57 -7.25
CA PRO A 190 20.39 2.66 -7.40
C PRO A 190 20.98 1.65 -8.38
N ARG A 191 22.12 2.00 -8.99
CA ARG A 191 22.84 1.18 -9.99
C ARG A 191 23.01 -0.29 -9.56
N GLN A 192 23.34 -0.53 -8.30
CA GLN A 192 23.60 -1.88 -7.77
C GLN A 192 22.38 -2.82 -7.82
N PHE A 193 21.16 -2.28 -7.93
CA PHE A 193 19.93 -3.06 -7.99
C PHE A 193 19.23 -3.02 -9.36
N MET A 194 19.86 -2.49 -10.41
CA MET A 194 19.20 -2.36 -11.72
C MET A 194 18.69 -3.70 -12.28
N ALA A 195 19.42 -4.80 -12.08
CA ALA A 195 18.98 -6.13 -12.51
C ALA A 195 17.69 -6.60 -11.81
N LYS A 196 17.39 -6.08 -10.62
CA LYS A 196 16.14 -6.34 -9.90
C LYS A 196 14.96 -5.54 -10.48
N VAL A 197 15.23 -4.44 -11.19
CA VAL A 197 14.19 -3.67 -11.89
C VAL A 197 13.61 -4.49 -13.04
N ASP A 198 14.46 -5.21 -13.78
CA ASP A 198 14.01 -6.04 -14.90
C ASP A 198 13.07 -7.16 -14.39
N ILE A 199 13.43 -7.81 -13.26
CA ILE A 199 12.56 -8.79 -12.57
C ILE A 199 11.23 -8.16 -12.16
N PHE A 200 11.24 -6.90 -11.72
CA PHE A 200 10.01 -6.19 -11.34
C PHE A 200 9.13 -5.86 -12.55
N GLU A 201 9.72 -5.50 -13.68
CA GLU A 201 8.99 -5.28 -14.94
C GLU A 201 8.32 -6.57 -15.41
N ASP A 202 9.07 -7.68 -15.46
CA ASP A 202 8.56 -9.01 -15.81
C ASP A 202 7.43 -9.44 -14.87
N PHE A 203 7.58 -9.18 -13.56
CA PHE A 203 6.55 -9.46 -12.58
C PHE A 203 5.24 -8.71 -12.87
N ILE A 204 5.30 -7.41 -13.11
CA ILE A 204 4.10 -6.61 -13.42
C ILE A 204 3.47 -7.10 -14.73
N GLU A 205 4.27 -7.48 -15.73
CA GLU A 205 3.74 -8.02 -16.97
C GLU A 205 3.01 -9.36 -16.74
N MET A 206 3.61 -10.30 -16.01
CA MET A 206 2.98 -11.59 -15.71
C MET A 206 1.71 -11.42 -14.88
N VAL A 207 1.73 -10.55 -13.87
CA VAL A 207 0.54 -10.22 -13.09
C VAL A 207 -0.54 -9.56 -13.95
N SER A 208 -0.18 -8.75 -14.95
CA SER A 208 -1.14 -8.16 -15.88
C SER A 208 -1.79 -9.19 -16.79
N ARG A 209 -1.10 -10.29 -17.14
CA ARG A 209 -1.65 -11.39 -17.95
C ARG A 209 -2.65 -12.25 -17.17
N GLU A 210 -2.41 -12.43 -15.87
CA GLU A 210 -3.31 -13.14 -14.96
C GLU A 210 -4.41 -12.26 -14.37
N ASN A 211 -4.49 -10.98 -14.77
CA ASN A 211 -5.54 -10.07 -14.30
C ASN A 211 -6.90 -10.50 -14.87
N ARG A 212 -7.84 -10.81 -13.98
CA ARG A 212 -9.22 -11.14 -14.36
C ARG A 212 -10.01 -9.93 -14.82
N ASN A 213 -9.57 -8.74 -14.44
CA ASN A 213 -10.15 -7.50 -14.94
C ASN A 213 -9.50 -7.14 -16.27
N ASP A 214 -10.30 -6.64 -17.22
CA ASP A 214 -9.83 -6.16 -18.52
C ASP A 214 -9.14 -4.78 -18.41
N THR A 215 -8.16 -4.68 -17.51
CA THR A 215 -7.33 -3.48 -17.34
C THR A 215 -5.86 -3.84 -17.38
N SER A 216 -5.09 -3.09 -18.15
CA SER A 216 -3.64 -3.26 -18.23
C SER A 216 -2.96 -2.64 -17.02
N LEU A 217 -1.95 -3.33 -16.50
CA LEU A 217 -0.92 -2.73 -15.66
C LEU A 217 0.15 -2.11 -16.56
N MET A 218 0.85 -1.11 -16.05
CA MET A 218 1.96 -0.48 -16.77
C MET A 218 3.17 -0.45 -15.85
N CYS A 219 4.33 -0.83 -16.37
CA CYS A 219 5.61 -0.73 -15.70
C CYS A 219 6.65 -0.31 -16.74
N ASN A 220 7.40 0.75 -16.46
CA ASN A 220 8.44 1.24 -17.34
C ASN A 220 9.62 1.74 -16.52
N SER A 221 10.83 1.45 -16.97
CA SER A 221 12.05 2.00 -16.41
C SER A 221 12.92 2.69 -17.46
N PHE A 222 13.75 3.63 -17.02
CA PHE A 222 14.70 4.33 -17.87
C PHE A 222 15.97 4.69 -17.09
N TYR A 223 17.12 4.64 -17.79
CA TYR A 223 18.42 4.93 -17.20
C TYR A 223 18.60 6.41 -16.88
N ILE A 224 19.30 6.68 -15.79
CA ILE A 224 19.75 8.01 -15.37
C ILE A 224 21.24 8.12 -15.60
N ILE A 225 21.66 9.10 -16.40
CA ILE A 225 23.07 9.39 -16.64
C ILE A 225 23.74 9.87 -15.35
N ASP A 226 24.98 9.43 -15.13
CA ASP A 226 25.86 9.97 -14.10
C ASP A 226 26.44 11.32 -14.54
N ASP A 227 25.71 12.39 -14.23
CA ASP A 227 26.17 13.77 -14.34
C ASP A 227 25.89 14.57 -13.07
N GLU A 228 26.60 15.69 -12.88
CA GLU A 228 26.51 16.50 -11.67
C GLU A 228 25.12 17.04 -11.39
N LYS A 229 24.38 17.42 -12.44
CA LYS A 229 23.02 17.94 -12.31
C LYS A 229 22.07 16.85 -11.84
N GLN A 230 22.18 15.63 -12.37
CA GLN A 230 21.36 14.50 -11.91
C GLN A 230 21.76 14.07 -10.51
N ARG A 231 23.06 14.02 -10.18
CA ARG A 231 23.53 13.71 -8.81
C ARG A 231 22.95 14.70 -7.79
N GLN A 232 22.98 15.99 -8.09
CA GLN A 232 22.40 17.02 -7.22
C GLN A 232 20.89 16.83 -7.04
N LYS A 233 20.14 16.60 -8.13
CA LYS A 233 18.70 16.33 -8.04
C LYS A 233 18.38 15.07 -7.24
N MET A 234 19.13 13.99 -7.47
CA MET A 234 18.95 12.73 -6.74
C MET A 234 19.32 12.85 -5.27
N THR A 235 20.29 13.69 -4.93
CA THR A 235 20.61 14.05 -3.55
C THR A 235 19.42 14.76 -2.88
N GLU A 236 18.83 15.76 -3.53
CA GLU A 236 17.68 16.51 -3.00
C GLU A 236 16.44 15.62 -2.80
N GLU A 237 16.14 14.77 -3.79
CA GLU A 237 15.02 13.82 -3.69
C GLU A 237 15.25 12.77 -2.60
N PHE A 238 16.49 12.29 -2.45
CA PHE A 238 16.85 11.40 -1.36
C PHE A 238 16.65 12.06 0.00
N TYR A 239 17.13 13.29 0.20
CA TYR A 239 16.91 14.03 1.44
C TYR A 239 15.41 14.18 1.75
N SER A 240 14.61 14.56 0.76
CA SER A 240 13.15 14.72 0.93
C SER A 240 12.46 13.42 1.33
N ALA A 241 12.82 12.31 0.71
CA ALA A 241 12.25 11.00 1.00
C ALA A 241 12.68 10.47 2.38
N VAL A 242 13.99 10.53 2.67
CA VAL A 242 14.56 10.00 3.91
C VAL A 242 14.12 10.82 5.12
N LYS A 243 14.00 12.15 5.02
CA LYS A 243 13.46 12.96 6.14
C LYS A 243 12.07 12.51 6.57
N LYS A 244 11.20 12.15 5.61
CA LYS A 244 9.87 11.61 5.92
C LYS A 244 9.94 10.23 6.59
N GLU A 245 10.83 9.36 6.09
CA GLU A 245 11.01 8.02 6.65
C GLU A 245 11.62 8.06 8.06
N ILE A 246 12.60 8.94 8.29
CA ILE A 246 13.19 9.22 9.60
C ILE A 246 12.11 9.68 10.58
N ALA A 247 11.28 10.67 10.19
CA ALA A 247 10.22 11.18 11.05
C ALA A 247 9.23 10.07 11.47
N GLU A 248 8.82 9.21 10.52
CA GLU A 248 7.98 8.05 10.81
C GLU A 248 8.66 7.08 11.79
N TYR A 249 9.95 6.82 11.60
CA TYR A 249 10.70 5.87 12.43
C TYR A 249 10.90 6.41 13.84
N GLN A 250 11.18 7.71 13.98
CA GLN A 250 11.27 8.40 15.27
C GLN A 250 9.93 8.35 16.00
N GLU A 251 8.82 8.74 15.35
CA GLU A 251 7.48 8.70 15.95
C GLU A 251 7.13 7.30 16.46
N ARG A 252 7.40 6.27 15.65
CA ARG A 252 7.10 4.88 16.00
C ARG A 252 7.97 4.36 17.14
N ALA A 253 9.27 4.65 17.11
CA ALA A 253 10.18 4.26 18.18
C ALA A 253 9.80 4.91 19.51
N THR A 254 9.58 6.23 19.51
CA THR A 254 9.12 6.98 20.68
C THR A 254 7.77 6.45 21.19
N TYR A 255 6.83 6.14 20.30
CA TYR A 255 5.56 5.53 20.69
C TYR A 255 5.75 4.20 21.46
N PHE A 256 6.64 3.30 21.01
CA PHE A 256 6.89 2.05 21.74
C PHE A 256 7.56 2.28 23.09
N ILE A 257 8.40 3.31 23.17
CA ILE A 257 9.10 3.73 24.38
C ILE A 257 8.08 4.27 25.40
N ASP A 258 7.22 5.19 24.98
CA ASP A 258 6.25 5.88 25.83
C ASP A 258 5.12 4.95 26.29
N THR A 259 4.62 4.09 25.41
CA THR A 259 3.54 3.14 25.73
C THR A 259 4.01 1.90 26.48
N GLY A 260 5.32 1.73 26.69
CA GLY A 260 5.87 0.57 27.39
C GLY A 260 5.61 -0.76 26.66
N SER A 261 5.81 -0.80 25.35
CA SER A 261 5.51 -1.96 24.51
C SER A 261 6.13 -3.27 25.04
N GLN A 262 5.31 -4.32 25.16
CA GLN A 262 5.72 -5.62 25.73
C GLN A 262 6.14 -6.68 24.69
N SER A 263 6.38 -6.24 23.45
CA SER A 263 6.68 -7.13 22.32
C SER A 263 8.12 -6.96 21.83
N PRO A 264 9.04 -7.86 22.24
CA PRO A 264 10.43 -7.84 21.77
C PRO A 264 10.57 -7.93 20.26
N SER A 265 9.77 -8.78 19.61
CA SER A 265 9.84 -9.00 18.15
C SER A 265 9.45 -7.76 17.35
N VAL A 266 8.50 -6.96 17.85
CA VAL A 266 8.13 -5.69 17.22
C VAL A 266 9.27 -4.69 17.34
N MET A 267 9.84 -4.53 18.54
CA MET A 267 10.96 -3.61 18.78
C MET A 267 12.18 -3.99 17.93
N GLU A 268 12.57 -5.26 17.90
CA GLU A 268 13.69 -5.76 17.09
C GLU A 268 13.47 -5.52 15.60
N ARG A 269 12.24 -5.72 15.10
CA ARG A 269 11.91 -5.41 13.70
C ARG A 269 12.14 -3.93 13.37
N TRP A 270 11.84 -3.02 14.30
CA TRP A 270 12.09 -1.60 14.12
C TRP A 270 13.58 -1.25 14.20
N VAL A 271 14.33 -1.90 15.09
CA VAL A 271 15.80 -1.82 15.12
C VAL A 271 16.39 -2.21 13.76
N THR A 272 15.95 -3.33 13.18
CA THR A 272 16.40 -3.77 11.85
C THR A 272 16.05 -2.76 10.76
N LYS A 273 14.87 -2.14 10.81
CA LYS A 273 14.49 -1.08 9.85
C LYS A 273 15.40 0.15 9.96
N ILE A 274 15.72 0.59 11.18
CA ILE A 274 16.61 1.74 11.41
C ILE A 274 18.01 1.43 10.86
N GLN A 275 18.53 0.24 11.13
CA GLN A 275 19.83 -0.21 10.59
C GLN A 275 19.85 -0.30 9.06
N ALA A 276 18.75 -0.77 8.46
CA ALA A 276 18.61 -0.80 7.00
C ALA A 276 18.61 0.62 6.40
N LEU A 277 18.00 1.59 7.08
CA LEU A 277 18.01 3.00 6.64
C LEU A 277 19.42 3.60 6.71
N GLU A 278 20.19 3.32 7.77
CA GLU A 278 21.62 3.71 7.85
C GLU A 278 22.44 3.10 6.71
N THR A 279 22.20 1.83 6.38
CA THR A 279 22.90 1.13 5.29
C THR A 279 22.56 1.76 3.94
N LYS A 280 21.26 2.05 3.72
CA LYS A 280 20.78 2.75 2.54
C LYS A 280 21.45 4.12 2.37
N LYS A 281 21.65 4.90 3.45
CA LYS A 281 22.40 6.17 3.38
C LYS A 281 23.78 5.97 2.77
N ARG A 282 24.55 5.02 3.28
CA ARG A 282 25.93 4.76 2.83
C ARG A 282 25.99 4.37 1.36
N HIS A 283 25.11 3.46 0.92
CA HIS A 283 25.05 3.09 -0.49
C HIS A 283 24.68 4.27 -1.40
N TYR A 284 23.79 5.16 -0.93
CA TYR A 284 23.47 6.38 -1.68
C TYR A 284 24.63 7.38 -1.71
N GLU A 285 25.42 7.51 -0.64
CA GLU A 285 26.64 8.34 -0.64
C GLU A 285 27.66 7.84 -1.68
N GLU A 286 27.80 6.52 -1.81
CA GLU A 286 28.66 5.89 -2.83
C GLU A 286 28.14 6.15 -4.25
N VAL A 287 26.84 5.92 -4.49
CA VAL A 287 26.19 6.11 -5.80
C VAL A 287 26.21 7.57 -6.23
N LEU A 288 25.98 8.49 -5.31
CA LEU A 288 25.95 9.93 -5.57
C LEU A 288 27.33 10.58 -5.45
N ARG A 289 28.37 9.83 -5.04
CA ARG A 289 29.74 10.31 -4.80
C ARG A 289 29.77 11.59 -3.95
N LYS A 290 28.91 11.63 -2.93
CA LYS A 290 28.68 12.81 -2.09
C LYS A 290 28.27 12.38 -0.69
N GLU A 291 28.87 13.01 0.31
CA GLU A 291 28.45 12.83 1.71
C GLU A 291 27.06 13.44 1.94
N LEU A 292 26.19 12.68 2.59
CA LEU A 292 24.82 13.07 2.90
C LEU A 292 24.71 13.58 4.34
N SER A 293 25.63 14.49 4.70
CA SER A 293 25.82 15.00 6.07
C SER A 293 24.66 15.85 6.58
N GLY A 294 23.80 16.34 5.70
CA GLY A 294 22.59 17.10 6.07
C GLY A 294 21.51 16.30 6.80
N LEU A 295 21.79 15.05 7.20
CA LEU A 295 20.92 14.18 7.99
C LEU A 295 21.61 13.62 9.25
N ASP A 296 22.85 14.03 9.54
CA ASP A 296 23.67 13.37 10.57
C ASP A 296 23.00 13.42 11.96
N ASP A 297 22.52 14.59 12.38
CA ASP A 297 21.82 14.78 13.66
C ASP A 297 20.56 13.89 13.76
N GLU A 298 19.79 13.79 12.68
CA GLU A 298 18.59 12.95 12.67
C GLU A 298 18.93 11.45 12.74
N TYR A 299 20.02 11.02 12.09
CA TYR A 299 20.52 9.65 12.17
C TYR A 299 21.09 9.33 13.56
N GLU A 300 21.78 10.28 14.20
CA GLU A 300 22.24 10.13 15.59
C GLU A 300 21.06 9.91 16.55
N THR A 301 20.00 10.70 16.38
CA THR A 301 18.77 10.53 17.16
C THR A 301 18.14 9.15 16.94
N LEU A 302 18.04 8.69 15.69
CA LEU A 302 17.54 7.36 15.38
C LEU A 302 18.40 6.24 15.97
N ARG A 303 19.72 6.42 15.97
CA ARG A 303 20.65 5.44 16.55
C ARG A 303 20.44 5.33 18.06
N PHE A 304 20.24 6.44 18.76
CA PHE A 304 19.90 6.44 20.18
C PHE A 304 18.59 5.67 20.44
N LEU A 305 17.52 5.99 19.71
CA LEU A 305 16.23 5.31 19.83
C LEU A 305 16.34 3.80 19.54
N SER A 306 17.13 3.43 18.52
CA SER A 306 17.40 2.03 18.16
C SER A 306 18.10 1.26 19.29
N GLN A 307 19.11 1.88 19.94
CA GLN A 307 19.79 1.29 21.10
C GLN A 307 18.82 1.09 22.27
N GLU A 308 17.98 2.08 22.56
CA GLU A 308 16.98 1.98 23.63
C GLU A 308 15.97 0.84 23.36
N LEU A 309 15.43 0.76 22.14
CA LEU A 309 14.53 -0.32 21.75
C LEU A 309 15.19 -1.70 21.88
N SER A 310 16.46 -1.82 21.48
CA SER A 310 17.22 -3.07 21.61
C SER A 310 17.40 -3.49 23.07
N LEU A 311 17.76 -2.56 23.96
CA LEU A 311 17.91 -2.83 25.39
C LEU A 311 16.59 -3.27 26.04
N ARG A 312 15.48 -2.60 25.70
CA ARG A 312 14.15 -2.96 26.17
C ARG A 312 13.72 -4.34 25.68
N ALA A 313 13.92 -4.65 24.40
CA ALA A 313 13.60 -5.96 23.84
C ALA A 313 14.36 -7.09 24.55
N GLN A 314 15.66 -6.90 24.82
CA GLN A 314 16.48 -7.85 25.57
C GLN A 314 15.98 -8.03 27.01
N SER A 315 15.72 -6.94 27.72
CA SER A 315 15.20 -6.97 29.10
C SER A 315 13.91 -7.79 29.21
N ILE A 316 12.96 -7.57 28.29
CA ILE A 316 11.68 -8.31 28.28
C ILE A 316 11.89 -9.79 27.95
N ARG A 317 12.84 -10.13 27.07
CA ARG A 317 13.18 -11.54 26.80
C ARG A 317 13.74 -12.23 28.06
N PHE A 318 14.63 -11.56 28.79
CA PHE A 318 15.18 -12.10 30.04
C PHE A 318 14.10 -12.29 31.10
N GLN A 319 13.18 -11.33 31.25
CA GLN A 319 12.06 -11.45 32.19
C GLN A 319 11.09 -12.59 31.84
N LYS A 320 10.89 -12.90 30.55
CA LYS A 320 10.03 -14.01 30.12
C LYS A 320 10.71 -15.39 30.19
N ALA A 321 12.03 -15.42 30.28
CA ALA A 321 12.81 -16.65 30.36
C ALA A 321 13.15 -17.09 31.80
N ALA A 322 12.93 -16.20 32.79
CA ALA A 322 13.08 -16.45 34.22
C ALA A 322 11.77 -16.97 34.83
#